data_AF-A0A7W1BTJ0-F1
#
_entry.id   AF-A0A7W1BTJ0-F1
#
_cell.length_a   1.000
_cell.length_b   1.000
_cell.length_c   1.000
_cell.angle_alpha   90.00
_cell.angle_beta   90.00
_cell.angle_gamma   90.00
#
_symmetry.space_group_name_H-M   'P 1'
#
loop_
_entity.id
_entity.type
_entity.pdbx_description
1 polymer ?
#
loop_
_entity_poly.entity_id
_entity_poly.type
_entity_poly.pdbx_seq_one_letter_code
_entity_poly.pdbx_strand_id
1 'polypeptide(L)' 'MIDVAVRRLREDAVLPRQAYEGDAGFDLSACEEARLEPGERAIVCTGIAVE' A
#
# COMPACT_ATOMS: atom_id res chain seq x y z
N MET A 1 2.01 15.63 -14.81
CA MET A 1 1.80 14.64 -13.75
C MET A 1 0.32 14.63 -13.43
N ILE A 2 -0.26 13.45 -13.22
CA ILE A 2 -1.67 13.32 -12.83
C ILE A 2 -1.69 13.07 -11.33
N ASP A 3 -2.50 13.83 -10.62
CA ASP A 3 -2.73 13.59 -9.20
C ASP A 3 -3.66 12.38 -9.04
N VAL A 4 -3.27 11.43 -8.19
CA VAL A 4 -4.07 10.25 -7.85
C VAL A 4 -4.65 10.45 -6.46
N ALA A 5 -5.97 10.41 -6.34
CA ALA A 5 -6.64 10.56 -5.06
C ALA A 5 -6.49 9.29 -4.22
N VAL A 6 -6.07 9.45 -2.96
CA VAL A 6 -5.88 8.34 -2.01
C VAL A 6 -6.63 8.64 -0.73
N ARG A 7 -7.40 7.66 -0.25
CA ARG A 7 -8.14 7.73 1.02
C ARG A 7 -7.61 6.69 1.99
N ARG A 8 -7.30 7.09 3.23
CA ARG A 8 -7.04 6.14 4.32
C ARG A 8 -8.36 5.50 4.77
N LEU A 9 -8.38 4.17 4.80
CA LEU A 9 -9.49 3.36 5.32
C LEU A 9 -9.24 2.92 6.77
N ARG A 10 -7.99 2.97 7.22
CA ARG A 10 -7.57 2.70 8.60
C ARG A 10 -6.68 3.82 9.11
N GLU A 11 -6.69 4.02 10.43
CA GLU A 11 -5.92 5.07 11.10
C GLU A 11 -4.40 4.83 10.99
N ASP A 12 -3.99 3.57 11.04
CA ASP A 12 -2.60 3.10 10.94
C ASP A 12 -2.08 2.95 9.50
N ALA A 13 -2.89 3.29 8.49
CA ALA A 13 -2.49 3.19 7.10
C ALA A 13 -1.40 4.21 6.73
N VAL A 14 -0.33 3.73 6.10
CA VAL A 14 0.78 4.55 5.58
C VAL A 14 0.43 5.03 4.17
N LEU A 15 0.58 6.32 3.90
CA LEU A 15 0.37 6.86 2.55
C LEU A 15 1.50 6.41 1.61
N PRO A 16 1.18 6.02 0.35
CA PRO A 16 2.20 5.63 -0.62
C PRO A 16 3.16 6.77 -0.92
N ARG A 17 4.43 6.44 -1.14
CA ARG A 17 5.47 7.40 -1.53
C ARG A 17 6.32 6.84 -2.65
N GLN A 18 6.86 7.75 -3.46
CA GLN A 18 7.95 7.42 -4.37
C GLN A 18 9.25 7.36 -3.58
N ALA A 19 10.18 6.49 -4.01
CA ALA A 19 11.50 6.45 -3.41
C ALA A 19 12.36 7.61 -3.94
N TYR A 20 12.27 7.90 -5.23
CA TYR A 20 12.95 9.00 -5.90
C TYR A 20 12.00 9.81 -6.80
N GLU A 21 12.40 11.04 -7.10
CA GLU A 21 11.68 11.88 -8.06
C GLU A 21 11.72 11.25 -9.45
N GLY A 22 10.54 11.06 -10.05
CA GLY A 22 10.40 10.49 -11.39
C GLY A 22 10.28 8.96 -11.43
N ASP A 23 10.28 8.29 -10.27
CA ASP A 23 9.97 6.85 -10.21
C ASP A 23 8.57 6.58 -10.77
N ALA A 24 8.43 5.47 -11.51
CA ALA A 24 7.18 5.11 -12.17
C ALA A 24 6.07 4.64 -11.22
N GLY A 25 6.40 4.28 -9.98
CA GLY A 25 5.49 3.65 -9.02
C GLY A 25 5.60 4.21 -7.61
N PHE A 26 4.68 3.76 -6.75
CA PHE A 26 4.63 4.12 -5.33
C PHE A 26 4.71 2.84 -4.50
N ASP A 27 5.47 2.89 -3.41
CA ASP A 27 5.55 1.77 -2.47
C ASP A 27 4.27 1.66 -1.65
N LEU A 28 3.71 0.44 -1.56
CA LEU A 28 2.58 0.12 -0.68
C LEU A 28 3.08 -0.54 0.60
N SER A 29 2.43 -0.21 1.71
CA SER A 29 2.72 -0.81 3.03
C SER A 29 1.57 -1.71 3.47
N ALA A 30 1.91 -2.85 4.08
CA ALA A 30 0.93 -3.67 4.75
C ALA A 30 0.36 -2.93 5.97
N CYS A 31 -0.95 -3.03 6.17
CA CYS A 31 -1.68 -2.46 7.30
C CYS A 31 -2.10 -3.54 8.31
N GLU A 32 -1.57 -4.76 8.14
CA GLU A 32 -1.79 -5.90 9.02
C GLU A 32 -0.57 -6.81 8.97
N GLU A 33 -0.39 -7.59 10.03
CA GLU A 33 0.63 -8.64 10.07
C GLU A 33 0.10 -9.90 9.39
N ALA A 34 0.92 -10.52 8.55
CA ALA A 34 0.62 -11.81 7.94
C ALA A 34 1.84 -12.73 8.06
N ARG A 35 1.62 -13.94 8.58
CA ARG A 35 2.59 -15.04 8.52
C ARG A 35 2.13 -16.02 7.43
N LEU A 36 3.06 -16.41 6.56
CA LEU A 36 2.82 -17.38 5.50
C LEU A 36 3.75 -18.57 5.68
N GLU A 37 3.19 -19.75 5.81
CA GLU A 37 3.94 -21.00 5.78
C GLU A 37 4.28 -21.39 4.32
N PRO A 38 5.21 -22.34 4.09
CA PRO A 38 5.60 -22.72 2.73
C PRO A 38 4.43 -23.13 1.84
N GLY A 39 4.24 -22.41 0.74
CA GLY A 39 3.19 -22.65 -0.26
C GLY A 39 1.88 -21.90 -0.04
N GLU A 40 1.73 -21.19 1.08
CA GLU A 40 0.53 -20.42 1.39
C GLU A 40 0.47 -19.09 0.63
N ARG A 41 -0.75 -18.55 0.52
CA ARG A 41 -1.05 -17.25 -0.10
C ARG A 41 -2.08 -16.52 0.75
N ALA A 42 -1.93 -15.22 0.89
CA ALA A 42 -2.91 -14.36 1.54
C ALA A 42 -3.15 -13.09 0.72
N ILE A 43 -4.32 -12.49 0.93
CA ILE A 43 -4.59 -11.10 0.57
C ILE A 43 -4.19 -10.29 1.80
N VAL A 44 -3.24 -9.36 1.64
CA VAL A 44 -2.77 -8.50 2.72
C VAL A 44 -3.28 -7.08 2.49
N CYS A 45 -4.02 -6.55 3.46
CA CYS A 45 -4.64 -5.23 3.38
C CYS A 45 -3.59 -4.12 3.45
N THR A 46 -3.73 -3.10 2.61
CA THR A 46 -2.89 -1.88 2.62
C THR A 46 -3.53 -0.72 3.40
N GLY A 47 -4.80 -0.84 3.76
CA GLY A 47 -5.53 0.19 4.53
C GLY A 47 -5.84 1.47 3.73
N ILE A 48 -5.69 1.45 2.41
CA ILE A 48 -5.98 2.59 1.53
C ILE A 48 -6.95 2.22 0.40
N ALA A 49 -7.65 3.23 -0.11
CA ALA A 49 -8.38 3.18 -1.38
C ALA A 49 -7.83 4.23 -2.35
N VAL A 50 -7.93 3.93 -3.65
CA VAL A 50 -7.60 4.84 -4.76
C VAL A 50 -8.85 5.12 -5.57
N GLU A 51 -8.95 6.31 -6.15
CA GLU A 51 -10.04 6.74 -7.04
C GLU A 51 -9.53 7.07 -8.45
#